data_AF-A0A537CDJ9-F1
#
_entry.id   AF-A0A537CDJ9-F1
#
_cell.length_a   1.000
_cell.length_b   1.000
_cell.length_c   1.000
_cell.angle_alpha   90.00
_cell.angle_beta   90.00
_cell.angle_gamma   90.00
#
_symmetry.space_group_name_H-M   'P 1'
#
loop_
_entity.id
_entity.type
_entity.pdbx_description
1 polymer ?
#
loop_
_entity_poly.entity_id
_entity_poly.type
_entity_poly.pdbx_seq_one_letter_code
_entity_poly.pdbx_strand_id
1 'polypeptide(L)'
;MLMRTGVMAVSAAVAAMMFGCSPQPSATVAVVKDKIYSVTPAAMKVKSGIVTGELTEMKVTERIEEGSGRITSPAKLSGKLVLKNVSSDQTLRLIGGKVLYIDMQGKPIKLEENRTAPMLRIASSYGSQERLDPGQDSTQTLDAEFPAAALGAKKLKEIRLELSYIPSSFREEALNFNVSIGGGEK
;
A
#
# COMPACT_ATOMS: atom_id res chain seq x y z
N MET A 1 13.14 -46.17 68.72
CA MET A 1 13.83 -47.48 68.86
C MET A 1 13.53 -48.27 67.60
N LEU A 2 14.57 -48.52 66.81
CA LEU A 2 14.54 -49.24 65.53
C LEU A 2 14.02 -50.68 65.73
N MET A 3 13.39 -51.22 64.68
CA MET A 3 13.87 -52.39 63.92
C MET A 3 12.68 -53.14 63.30
N ARG A 4 12.67 -53.28 61.97
CA ARG A 4 13.00 -54.55 61.28
C ARG A 4 12.57 -54.50 59.81
N THR A 5 13.59 -54.51 58.98
CA THR A 5 13.63 -54.87 57.57
C THR A 5 13.22 -56.33 57.37
N GLY A 6 12.55 -56.64 56.26
CA GLY A 6 12.28 -58.02 55.83
C GLY A 6 11.61 -58.05 54.46
N VAL A 7 12.43 -58.08 53.41
CA VAL A 7 12.04 -58.13 51.99
C VAL A 7 11.66 -59.56 51.62
N MET A 8 10.54 -59.73 50.89
CA MET A 8 10.37 -60.84 49.94
C MET A 8 9.79 -60.28 48.65
N ALA A 9 10.57 -60.39 47.58
CA ALA A 9 10.22 -59.96 46.23
C ALA A 9 9.38 -61.02 45.53
N VAL A 10 8.36 -60.60 44.79
CA VAL A 10 7.76 -61.39 43.71
C VAL A 10 7.58 -60.48 42.50
N SER A 11 8.23 -60.86 41.42
CA SER A 11 8.34 -60.18 40.13
C SER A 11 6.99 -60.05 39.41
N ALA A 12 6.70 -58.86 38.89
CA ALA A 12 5.65 -58.64 37.90
C ALA A 12 6.28 -58.12 36.60
N ALA A 13 6.01 -58.81 35.50
CA ALA A 13 6.51 -58.51 34.17
C ALA A 13 6.01 -57.15 33.67
N VAL A 14 6.94 -56.32 33.17
CA VAL A 14 6.61 -55.05 32.50
C VAL A 14 6.29 -55.34 31.04
N ALA A 15 5.00 -55.29 30.68
CA ALA A 15 4.58 -55.15 29.30
C ALA A 15 4.80 -53.68 28.88
N ALA A 16 5.81 -53.43 28.04
CA ALA A 16 6.04 -52.12 27.45
C ALA A 16 4.88 -51.78 26.49
N MET A 17 3.96 -50.93 26.94
CA MET A 17 2.98 -50.31 26.05
C MET A 17 3.73 -49.32 25.16
N MET A 18 3.79 -49.64 23.87
CA MET A 18 4.21 -48.74 22.81
C MET A 18 3.27 -47.53 22.81
N PHE A 19 3.66 -46.44 23.47
CA PHE A 19 3.13 -45.11 23.17
C PHE A 19 3.69 -44.70 21.82
N GLY A 20 3.08 -45.23 20.75
CA GLY A 20 3.21 -44.67 19.43
C GLY A 20 2.67 -43.25 19.47
N CYS A 21 3.57 -42.27 19.36
CA CYS A 21 3.20 -40.93 18.92
C CYS A 21 2.52 -41.08 17.56
N SER A 22 1.19 -41.12 17.52
CA SER A 22 0.47 -40.89 16.29
C SER A 22 0.83 -39.46 15.85
N PRO A 23 1.47 -39.25 14.68
CA PRO A 23 1.68 -37.90 14.19
C PRO A 23 0.30 -37.25 14.06
N GLN A 24 0.10 -36.18 14.82
CA GLN A 24 -1.05 -35.31 14.70
C GLN A 24 -1.17 -34.93 13.22
N PRO A 25 -2.34 -35.07 12.56
CA PRO A 25 -2.49 -34.68 11.17
C PRO A 25 -2.07 -33.22 11.03
N SER A 26 -0.90 -33.00 10.41
CA SER A 26 -0.45 -31.66 10.09
C SER A 26 -1.46 -31.12 9.09
N ALA A 27 -2.27 -30.15 9.51
CA ALA A 27 -3.17 -29.45 8.62
C ALA A 27 -2.32 -28.89 7.48
N THR A 28 -2.51 -29.42 6.27
CA THR A 28 -1.85 -28.93 5.08
C THR A 28 -2.22 -27.45 4.92
N VAL A 29 -1.24 -26.57 5.09
CA VAL A 29 -1.44 -25.13 4.90
C VAL A 29 -1.84 -24.93 3.44
N ALA A 30 -3.04 -24.39 3.21
CA ALA A 30 -3.53 -24.10 1.87
C ALA A 30 -2.57 -23.13 1.16
N VAL A 31 -2.13 -23.47 -0.05
CA VAL A 31 -1.26 -22.61 -0.85
C VAL A 31 -2.05 -21.37 -1.26
N VAL A 32 -1.50 -20.18 -1.04
CA VAL A 32 -2.14 -18.89 -1.38
C VAL A 32 -1.43 -18.27 -2.58
N LYS A 33 -2.19 -17.83 -3.58
CA LYS A 33 -1.67 -17.16 -4.79
C LYS A 33 -2.36 -15.84 -5.08
N ASP A 34 -1.68 -15.03 -5.88
CA ASP A 34 -2.18 -13.74 -6.36
C ASP A 34 -2.99 -13.93 -7.65
N LYS A 35 -4.26 -13.55 -7.61
CA LYS A 35 -5.11 -13.40 -8.80
C LYS A 35 -5.03 -11.95 -9.28
N ILE A 36 -4.62 -11.78 -10.54
CA ILE A 36 -4.31 -10.49 -11.13
C ILE A 36 -5.39 -10.11 -12.13
N TYR A 37 -5.94 -8.91 -11.99
CA TYR A 37 -6.89 -8.33 -12.93
C TYR A 37 -6.21 -7.16 -13.66
N SER A 38 -6.28 -7.18 -14.99
CA SER A 38 -5.76 -6.11 -15.84
C SER A 38 -6.61 -4.85 -15.70
N VAL A 39 -5.94 -3.69 -15.62
CA VAL A 39 -6.59 -2.37 -15.60
C VAL A 39 -6.46 -1.75 -16.99
N THR A 40 -7.54 -1.17 -17.51
CA THR A 40 -7.54 -0.47 -18.80
C THR A 40 -8.20 0.90 -18.63
N PRO A 41 -7.53 2.00 -19.05
CA PRO A 41 -6.19 2.04 -19.66
C PRO A 41 -5.09 1.63 -18.66
N ALA A 42 -3.94 1.18 -19.15
CA ALA A 42 -2.81 0.76 -18.29
C ALA A 42 -2.06 1.94 -17.65
N ALA A 43 -2.30 3.15 -18.16
CA ALA A 43 -1.79 4.40 -17.63
C ALA A 43 -2.86 5.50 -17.75
N MET A 44 -2.83 6.46 -16.84
CA MET A 44 -3.71 7.63 -16.85
C MET A 44 -2.90 8.89 -16.59
N LYS A 45 -3.21 9.96 -17.33
CA LYS A 45 -2.68 11.30 -17.06
C LYS A 45 -3.82 12.22 -16.67
N VAL A 46 -3.62 13.00 -15.62
CA VAL A 46 -4.59 13.96 -15.11
C VAL A 46 -3.90 15.31 -14.95
N LYS A 47 -4.62 16.40 -15.21
CA LYS A 47 -4.18 17.77 -14.92
C LYS A 47 -5.28 18.49 -14.17
N SER A 48 -4.93 19.14 -13.07
CA SER A 48 -5.85 19.97 -12.28
C SER A 48 -5.11 21.18 -11.73
N GLY A 49 -5.48 22.36 -12.21
CA GLY A 49 -4.82 23.62 -11.85
C GLY A 49 -3.31 23.56 -12.14
N ILE A 50 -2.51 23.72 -11.09
CA ILE A 50 -1.04 23.73 -11.12
C ILE A 50 -0.40 22.35 -11.00
N VAL A 51 -1.19 21.27 -11.02
CA VAL A 51 -0.71 19.91 -10.80
C VAL A 51 -1.01 19.03 -12.00
N THR A 52 -0.01 18.27 -12.43
CA THR A 52 -0.22 17.12 -13.30
C THR A 52 0.08 15.83 -12.53
N GLY A 53 -0.70 14.79 -12.79
CA GLY A 53 -0.51 13.46 -12.24
C GLY A 53 -0.43 12.42 -13.36
N GLU A 54 0.47 11.46 -13.21
CA GLU A 54 0.60 10.30 -14.09
C GLU A 54 0.56 9.03 -13.25
N LEU A 55 -0.45 8.20 -13.48
CA LEU A 55 -0.63 6.92 -12.81
C LEU A 55 -0.29 5.80 -13.79
N THR A 56 0.73 5.01 -13.47
CA THR A 56 1.23 3.90 -14.29
C THR A 56 1.30 2.61 -13.47
N GLU A 57 1.66 1.51 -14.13
CA GLU A 57 1.89 0.21 -13.47
C GLU A 57 0.68 -0.27 -12.65
N MET A 58 -0.52 0.12 -13.10
CA MET A 58 -1.76 -0.19 -12.40
C MET A 58 -2.06 -1.68 -12.44
N LYS A 59 -2.39 -2.24 -11.28
CA LYS A 59 -2.73 -3.64 -11.14
C LYS A 59 -3.77 -3.80 -10.04
N VAL A 60 -4.79 -4.62 -10.30
CA VAL A 60 -5.69 -5.06 -9.24
C VAL A 60 -5.33 -6.48 -8.85
N THR A 61 -5.05 -6.73 -7.57
CA THR A 61 -4.63 -8.03 -7.06
C THR A 61 -5.53 -8.48 -5.93
N GLU A 62 -5.96 -9.73 -5.97
CA GLU A 62 -6.71 -10.43 -4.93
C GLU A 62 -5.94 -11.68 -4.52
N ARG A 63 -5.82 -11.98 -3.22
CA ARG A 63 -5.17 -13.24 -2.78
C ARG A 63 -6.23 -14.31 -2.62
N ILE A 64 -5.98 -15.48 -3.21
CA ILE A 64 -6.90 -16.62 -3.17
C ILE A 64 -6.16 -17.90 -2.76
N GLU A 65 -6.87 -18.81 -2.12
CA GLU A 65 -6.42 -20.19 -1.96
C GLU A 65 -6.41 -20.93 -3.29
N GLU A 66 -5.32 -21.65 -3.53
CA GLU A 66 -5.17 -22.56 -4.65
C GLU A 66 -6.11 -23.76 -4.50
N GLY A 67 -6.82 -24.11 -5.57
CA GLY A 67 -7.81 -25.19 -5.58
C GLY A 67 -9.21 -24.72 -5.19
N SER A 68 -9.39 -24.13 -4.00
CA SER A 68 -10.72 -23.71 -3.52
C SER A 68 -11.19 -22.39 -4.13
N GLY A 69 -10.26 -21.50 -4.53
CA GLY A 69 -10.58 -20.16 -4.99
C GLY A 69 -11.10 -19.22 -3.88
N ARG A 70 -11.05 -19.65 -2.62
CA ARG A 70 -11.47 -18.85 -1.47
C ARG A 70 -10.60 -17.60 -1.37
N ILE A 71 -11.23 -16.43 -1.24
CA ILE A 71 -10.52 -15.16 -1.06
C ILE A 71 -9.88 -15.12 0.34
N THR A 72 -8.57 -14.92 0.39
CA THR A 72 -7.79 -14.77 1.62
C THR A 72 -7.43 -13.31 1.91
N SER A 73 -7.33 -12.48 0.87
CA SER A 73 -7.21 -11.02 0.98
C SER A 73 -8.05 -10.35 -0.10
N PRO A 74 -8.90 -9.36 0.25
CA PRO A 74 -9.68 -8.60 -0.71
C PRO A 74 -8.83 -7.94 -1.80
N ALA A 75 -9.48 -7.62 -2.92
CA ALA A 75 -8.82 -6.93 -4.01
C ALA A 75 -8.27 -5.56 -3.61
N LYS A 76 -7.07 -5.24 -4.11
CA LYS A 76 -6.39 -3.96 -3.96
C LYS A 76 -5.88 -3.46 -5.30
N LEU A 77 -6.03 -2.16 -5.54
CA LEU A 77 -5.40 -1.45 -6.64
C LEU A 77 -4.03 -0.95 -6.19
N SER A 78 -2.98 -1.40 -6.89
CA SER A 78 -1.64 -0.87 -6.76
C SER A 78 -1.24 -0.09 -8.01
N GLY A 79 -0.35 0.88 -7.88
CA GLY A 79 0.26 1.58 -9.01
C GLY A 79 1.32 2.59 -8.60
N LYS A 80 1.94 3.22 -9.59
CA LYS A 80 2.92 4.30 -9.39
C LYS A 80 2.30 5.62 -9.80
N LEU A 81 2.17 6.55 -8.86
CA LEU A 81 1.66 7.90 -9.09
C LEU A 81 2.82 8.89 -9.10
N VAL A 82 3.05 9.54 -10.23
CA VAL A 82 3.98 10.67 -10.35
C VAL A 82 3.17 11.96 -10.35
N LEU A 83 3.43 12.85 -9.40
CA LEU A 83 2.83 14.18 -9.34
C LEU A 83 3.88 15.22 -9.72
N LYS A 84 3.50 16.23 -10.49
CA LYS A 84 4.37 17.34 -10.88
C LYS A 84 3.67 18.67 -10.67
N ASN A 85 4.40 19.61 -10.07
CA ASN A 85 3.98 21.01 -10.00
C ASN A 85 4.37 21.71 -11.31
N VAL A 86 3.37 22.16 -12.06
CA VAL A 86 3.53 22.84 -13.35
C VAL A 86 3.31 24.36 -13.26
N SER A 87 3.19 24.92 -12.06
CA SER A 87 3.24 26.38 -11.89
C SER A 87 4.64 26.93 -12.11
N SER A 88 4.71 28.24 -12.34
CA SER A 88 5.96 29.00 -12.41
C SER A 88 6.33 29.68 -11.10
N ASP A 89 5.37 29.89 -10.22
CA ASP A 89 5.46 30.84 -9.11
C ASP A 89 4.71 30.37 -7.85
N GLN A 90 4.34 29.09 -7.77
CA GLN A 90 3.67 28.53 -6.61
C GLN A 90 4.34 27.25 -6.15
N THR A 91 4.57 27.14 -4.85
CA THR A 91 4.82 25.85 -4.21
C THR A 91 3.49 25.15 -3.95
N LEU A 92 3.49 23.83 -4.07
CA LEU A 92 2.40 22.98 -3.63
C LEU A 92 2.78 22.21 -2.38
N ARG A 93 1.86 22.15 -1.41
CA ARG A 93 1.92 21.21 -0.29
C ARG A 93 0.77 20.22 -0.38
N LEU A 94 1.07 18.94 -0.54
CA LEU A 94 0.07 17.89 -0.68
C LEU A 94 -0.49 17.51 0.69
N ILE A 95 -1.82 17.48 0.81
CA ILE A 95 -2.52 17.18 2.07
C ILE A 95 -3.04 15.75 2.08
N GLY A 96 -3.49 15.26 0.92
CA GLY A 96 -4.10 13.94 0.81
C GLY A 96 -4.59 13.65 -0.58
N GLY A 97 -5.09 12.43 -0.76
CA GLY A 97 -5.86 12.08 -1.93
C GLY A 97 -6.78 10.91 -1.66
N LYS A 98 -7.78 10.76 -2.53
CA LYS A 98 -8.80 9.71 -2.47
C LYS A 98 -8.95 9.08 -3.84
N VAL A 99 -9.23 7.78 -3.84
CA VAL A 99 -9.60 7.04 -5.05
C VAL A 99 -11.11 6.81 -5.05
N LEU A 100 -11.77 7.06 -6.18
CA LEU A 100 -13.17 6.75 -6.36
C LEU A 100 -13.33 5.78 -7.53
N TYR A 101 -14.15 4.77 -7.32
CA TYR A 101 -14.52 3.80 -8.34
C TYR A 101 -15.91 4.15 -8.84
N ILE A 102 -16.05 4.43 -10.13
CA ILE A 102 -17.30 4.92 -10.70
C ILE A 102 -17.93 3.83 -11.56
N ASP A 103 -19.21 3.55 -11.34
CA ASP A 103 -19.95 2.56 -12.11
C ASP A 103 -20.37 3.09 -13.49
N MET A 104 -21.00 2.22 -14.28
CA MET A 104 -21.51 2.56 -15.62
C MET A 104 -22.59 3.65 -15.61
N GLN A 105 -23.27 3.87 -14.47
CA GLN A 105 -24.26 4.93 -14.28
C GLN A 105 -23.64 6.25 -13.82
N GLY A 106 -22.32 6.29 -13.59
CA GLY A 106 -21.63 7.48 -13.07
C GLY A 106 -21.70 7.62 -11.55
N LYS A 107 -22.13 6.59 -10.82
CA LYS A 107 -22.24 6.60 -9.36
C LYS A 107 -21.01 5.97 -8.70
N PRO A 108 -20.60 6.45 -7.51
CA PRO A 108 -19.55 5.78 -6.74
C PRO A 108 -19.94 4.36 -6.34
N ILE A 109 -19.03 3.41 -6.56
CA ILE A 109 -19.12 2.03 -6.08
C ILE A 109 -18.61 2.02 -4.63
N LYS A 110 -19.49 1.64 -3.70
CA LYS A 110 -19.12 1.52 -2.29
C LYS A 110 -18.18 0.33 -2.07
N LEU A 111 -17.24 0.49 -1.15
CA LEU A 111 -16.53 -0.63 -0.58
C LEU A 111 -17.48 -1.47 0.27
N GLU A 112 -17.09 -2.72 0.49
CA GLU A 112 -17.74 -3.62 1.43
C GLU A 112 -17.68 -3.05 2.86
N GLU A 113 -18.64 -3.47 3.68
CA GLU A 113 -18.76 -3.00 5.07
C GLU A 113 -17.44 -3.18 5.84
N ASN A 114 -17.16 -2.22 6.73
CA ASN A 114 -15.94 -2.17 7.56
C ASN A 114 -14.63 -1.92 6.80
N ARG A 115 -14.66 -1.58 5.51
CA ARG A 115 -13.46 -1.10 4.78
C ARG A 115 -13.36 0.41 4.80
N THR A 116 -12.16 0.91 5.10
CA THR A 116 -11.85 2.35 5.05
C THR A 116 -11.78 2.81 3.59
N ALA A 117 -12.29 4.02 3.32
CA ALA A 117 -12.18 4.62 2.00
C ALA A 117 -10.71 4.63 1.52
N PRO A 118 -10.46 4.40 0.23
CA PRO A 118 -9.11 4.29 -0.30
C PRO A 118 -8.45 5.68 -0.29
N MET A 119 -7.61 5.91 0.72
CA MET A 119 -6.81 7.12 0.83
C MET A 119 -5.42 6.88 0.25
N LEU A 120 -4.95 7.82 -0.57
CA LEU A 120 -3.56 7.85 -1.00
C LEU A 120 -2.67 8.05 0.22
N ARG A 121 -1.80 7.07 0.48
CA ARG A 121 -0.73 7.18 1.47
C ARG A 121 0.43 7.93 0.83
N ILE A 122 0.45 9.25 1.03
CA ILE A 122 1.57 10.09 0.62
C ILE A 122 2.68 9.83 1.62
N ALA A 123 3.70 9.06 1.21
CA ALA A 123 4.83 8.75 2.06
C ALA A 123 5.62 10.03 2.37
N SER A 124 5.40 10.61 3.55
CA SER A 124 6.23 11.69 4.05
C SER A 124 7.57 11.12 4.49
N SER A 125 8.62 11.33 3.69
CA SER A 125 9.99 11.16 4.21
C SER A 125 10.20 12.29 5.23
N TYR A 126 10.37 11.92 6.50
CA TYR A 126 10.65 12.85 7.61
C TYR A 126 9.57 13.89 7.96
N GLY A 127 8.34 13.46 8.27
CA GLY A 127 7.38 14.28 9.03
C GLY A 127 6.87 15.58 8.36
N SER A 128 7.36 15.91 7.17
CA SER A 128 6.90 16.99 6.32
C SER A 128 5.88 16.48 5.32
N GLN A 129 4.73 17.16 5.22
CA GLN A 129 3.82 17.02 4.09
C GLN A 129 4.59 17.26 2.78
N GLU A 130 4.35 16.43 1.77
CA GLU A 130 5.05 16.48 0.49
C GLU A 130 4.97 17.88 -0.10
N ARG A 131 6.13 18.55 -0.22
CA ARG A 131 6.28 19.88 -0.82
C ARG A 131 6.82 19.70 -2.23
N LEU A 132 6.19 20.35 -3.21
CA LEU A 132 6.62 20.42 -4.60
C LEU A 132 6.79 21.88 -5.00
N ASP A 133 8.03 22.33 -5.22
CA ASP A 133 8.33 23.65 -5.78
C ASP A 133 8.04 23.70 -7.29
N PRO A 134 7.95 24.90 -7.92
CA PRO A 134 7.75 25.02 -9.36
C PRO A 134 8.67 24.10 -10.17
N GLY A 135 8.07 23.29 -11.04
CA GLY A 135 8.79 22.35 -11.91
C GLY A 135 9.16 21.00 -11.29
N GLN A 136 9.08 20.84 -9.96
CA GLN A 136 9.43 19.59 -9.28
C GLN A 136 8.38 18.49 -9.45
N ASP A 137 8.85 17.25 -9.40
CA ASP A 137 8.04 16.04 -9.36
C ASP A 137 8.27 15.20 -8.10
N SER A 138 7.28 14.36 -7.78
CA SER A 138 7.33 13.40 -6.68
C SER A 138 6.65 12.11 -7.09
N THR A 139 7.26 10.99 -6.72
CA THR A 139 6.75 9.65 -6.99
C THR A 139 6.19 9.04 -5.72
N GLN A 140 4.96 8.51 -5.82
CA GLN A 140 4.25 7.87 -4.74
C GLN A 140 3.77 6.49 -5.15
N THR A 141 3.70 5.59 -4.19
CA THR A 141 3.04 4.29 -4.36
C THR A 141 1.55 4.44 -4.05
N LEU A 142 0.71 4.10 -5.02
CA LEU A 142 -0.71 3.91 -4.80
C LEU A 142 -0.93 2.49 -4.26
N ASP A 143 -1.57 2.37 -3.10
CA ASP A 143 -2.12 1.13 -2.55
C ASP A 143 -3.51 1.46 -1.98
N ALA A 144 -4.54 1.03 -2.71
CA ALA A 144 -5.93 1.37 -2.44
C ALA A 144 -6.81 0.12 -2.38
N GLU A 145 -7.70 0.09 -1.40
CA GLU A 145 -8.75 -0.94 -1.30
C GLU A 145 -9.65 -0.86 -2.55
N PHE A 146 -9.89 -2.00 -3.22
CA PHE A 146 -10.70 -2.08 -4.44
C PHE A 146 -12.02 -2.82 -4.18
N PRO A 147 -13.18 -2.29 -4.61
CA PRO A 147 -14.48 -2.93 -4.38
C PRO A 147 -14.63 -4.19 -5.24
N ALA A 148 -15.01 -5.31 -4.63
CA ALA A 148 -15.22 -6.58 -5.34
C ALA A 148 -16.30 -6.46 -6.42
N ALA A 149 -17.31 -5.60 -6.20
CA ALA A 149 -18.35 -5.30 -7.18
C ALA A 149 -17.79 -4.75 -8.51
N ALA A 150 -16.60 -4.12 -8.49
CA ALA A 150 -15.95 -3.58 -9.68
C ALA A 150 -15.11 -4.61 -10.47
N LEU A 151 -14.87 -5.81 -9.91
CA LEU A 151 -14.13 -6.89 -10.59
C LEU A 151 -14.92 -7.54 -11.74
N GLY A 152 -16.24 -7.35 -11.74
CA GLY A 152 -17.12 -7.87 -12.78
C GLY A 152 -16.97 -7.13 -14.11
N ALA A 153 -17.15 -7.86 -15.21
CA ALA A 153 -17.15 -7.27 -16.55
C ALA A 153 -18.20 -6.15 -16.65
N LYS A 154 -17.80 -4.99 -17.18
CA LYS A 154 -18.66 -3.80 -17.36
C LYS A 154 -19.31 -3.30 -16.07
N LYS A 155 -18.66 -3.48 -14.91
CA LYS A 155 -19.10 -2.91 -13.63
C LYS A 155 -18.40 -1.61 -13.28
N LEU A 156 -17.14 -1.47 -13.66
CA LEU A 156 -16.35 -0.26 -13.48
C LEU A 156 -16.28 0.53 -14.79
N LYS A 157 -16.64 1.81 -14.74
CA LYS A 157 -16.51 2.75 -15.86
C LYS A 157 -15.17 3.47 -15.83
N GLU A 158 -14.80 4.00 -14.66
CA GLU A 158 -13.57 4.77 -14.49
C GLU A 158 -13.10 4.77 -13.04
N ILE A 159 -11.80 5.03 -12.87
CA ILE A 159 -11.16 5.28 -11.58
C ILE A 159 -10.83 6.77 -11.53
N ARG A 160 -11.33 7.48 -10.53
CA ARG A 160 -11.02 8.90 -10.31
C ARG A 160 -10.04 9.06 -9.16
N LEU A 161 -9.07 9.94 -9.37
CA LEU A 161 -8.13 10.36 -8.35
C LEU A 161 -8.47 11.79 -7.93
N GLU A 162 -8.83 11.97 -6.67
CA GLU A 162 -9.02 13.29 -6.08
C GLU A 162 -7.80 13.63 -5.23
N LEU A 163 -7.17 14.76 -5.51
CA LEU A 163 -6.01 15.26 -4.77
C LEU A 163 -6.38 16.54 -4.04
N SER A 164 -5.93 16.65 -2.80
CA SER A 164 -6.09 17.85 -1.97
C SER A 164 -4.73 18.44 -1.67
N TYR A 165 -4.56 19.72 -1.98
CA TYR A 165 -3.29 20.43 -1.81
C TYR A 165 -3.51 21.89 -1.42
N ILE A 166 -2.49 22.50 -0.83
CA ILE A 166 -2.43 23.92 -0.50
C ILE A 166 -1.35 24.57 -1.37
N PRO A 167 -1.72 25.49 -2.27
CA PRO A 167 -0.75 26.30 -3.00
C PRO A 167 -0.26 27.47 -2.13
N SER A 168 1.00 27.85 -2.28
CA SER A 168 1.59 29.06 -1.68
C SER A 168 2.52 29.73 -2.67
N SER A 169 2.58 31.07 -2.70
CA SER A 169 3.51 31.79 -3.57
C SER A 169 4.96 31.35 -3.36
N PHE A 170 5.69 31.17 -4.46
CA PHE A 170 7.10 30.84 -4.50
C PHE A 170 7.86 32.03 -5.09
N ARG A 171 8.86 32.52 -4.36
CA ARG A 171 9.76 33.57 -4.82
C ARG A 171 11.17 33.14 -4.44
N GLU A 172 12.03 33.08 -5.45
CA GLU A 172 13.46 32.92 -5.24
C GLU A 172 14.09 34.32 -5.19
N GLU A 173 14.90 34.58 -4.16
CA GLU A 173 15.65 35.83 -4.01
C GLU A 173 17.14 35.54 -4.05
N ALA A 174 17.86 36.28 -4.89
CA ALA A 174 19.31 36.18 -5.01
C ALA A 174 19.96 37.36 -4.28
N LEU A 175 20.87 37.07 -3.34
CA LEU A 175 21.73 38.07 -2.73
C LEU A 175 23.05 38.12 -3.48
N ASN A 176 23.37 39.28 -4.03
CA ASN A 176 24.64 39.50 -4.72
C ASN A 176 25.60 40.24 -3.80
N PHE A 177 26.81 39.70 -3.65
CA PHE A 177 27.88 40.34 -2.88
C PHE A 177 28.94 40.83 -3.85
N ASN A 178 29.25 42.12 -3.77
CA ASN A 178 30.38 42.68 -4.51
C ASN A 178 31.67 42.28 -3.79
N VAL A 179 32.54 41.55 -4.48
CA VAL A 179 33.86 41.16 -3.97
C VAL A 179 34.92 41.72 -4.91
N SER A 180 35.89 42.44 -4.35
CA SER A 180 37.10 42.89 -5.07
C SER A 180 38.31 42.17 -4.50
N ILE A 181 39.10 41.53 -5.37
CA ILE A 181 40.44 41.07 -4.99
C ILE A 181 41.38 42.25 -5.21
N GLY A 182 41.71 42.95 -4.12
CA GLY A 182 42.79 43.94 -4.08
C GLY A 182 44.11 43.22 -3.90
N GLY A 183 44.99 43.31 -4.91
CA GLY A 183 46.39 42.94 -4.77
C GLY A 183 46.99 43.65 -3.58
N GLY A 184 47.62 42.89 -2.68
CA GLY A 184 48.32 43.44 -1.53
C GLY A 184 49.16 44.63 -1.96
N GLU A 185 48.90 45.79 -1.35
CA GLU A 185 49.69 46.99 -1.59
C GLU A 185 51.15 46.73 -1.18
N LYS A 186 52.02 46.96 -2.18
CA LYS A 186 53.40 47.46 -2.17
C LYS A 186 54.43 46.81 -1.26
#